data_AF-A0A8T6NCI5-F1
#
_entry.id   AF-A0A8T6NCI5-F1
#
_cell.length_a   1.000
_cell.length_b   1.000
_cell.length_c   1.000
_cell.angle_alpha   90.00
_cell.angle_beta   90.00
_cell.angle_gamma   90.00
#
_symmetry.space_group_name_H-M   'P 1'
#
loop_
_entity.id
_entity.type
_entity.pdbx_description
1 polymer ?
#
loop_
_entity_poly.entity_id
_entity_poly.type
_entity_poly.pdbx_seq_one_letter_code
_entity_poly.pdbx_strand_id
1 'polypeptide(L)'
;MEKEQIRDLITQELEKIQNHQTHLGQGCAACHVMFSLKNILNNSEQDCADLVSQVLTEEPELNQKFIETVEQIHMKERGMGGSFAMRERESKDSYLDAYFGNVLDELGTDLVQYSSDILLRKLLLAYLSLYIAQTIGVDYHAATEELYYILRKNERKNLQLDEFIEKLQSRIKQS
;
A
#
# COMPACT_ATOMS: atom_id res chain seq x y z
N MET A 1 -2.47 -16.63 21.68
CA MET A 1 -3.29 -17.33 20.67
C MET A 1 -2.32 -18.14 19.83
N GLU A 2 -2.57 -19.42 19.59
CA GLU A 2 -1.64 -20.26 18.83
C GLU A 2 -1.74 -19.92 17.34
N LYS A 3 -0.63 -20.09 16.59
CA LYS A 3 -0.55 -19.74 15.16
C LYS A 3 -1.67 -20.37 14.33
N GLU A 4 -2.05 -21.61 14.65
CA GLU A 4 -3.14 -22.34 14.00
C GLU A 4 -4.48 -21.60 14.13
N GLN A 5 -4.74 -20.98 15.28
CA GLN A 5 -5.97 -20.21 15.50
C GLN A 5 -6.00 -18.93 14.64
N ILE A 6 -4.86 -18.26 14.44
CA ILE A 6 -4.77 -17.10 13.52
C ILE A 6 -5.01 -17.55 12.08
N ARG A 7 -4.36 -18.65 11.66
CA ARG A 7 -4.55 -19.25 10.34
C ARG A 7 -6.00 -19.59 10.06
N ASP A 8 -6.68 -20.22 11.01
CA ASP A 8 -8.09 -20.60 10.89
C ASP A 8 -9.00 -19.37 10.80
N LEU A 9 -8.73 -18.33 11.60
CA LEU A 9 -9.47 -17.07 11.52
C LEU A 9 -9.30 -16.39 10.15
N ILE A 10 -8.08 -16.30 9.63
CA ILE A 10 -7.84 -15.74 8.29
C ILE A 10 -8.62 -16.56 7.26
N THR A 11 -8.54 -17.89 7.32
CA THR A 11 -9.22 -18.79 6.37
C THR A 11 -10.74 -18.57 6.40
N GLN A 12 -11.33 -18.51 7.59
CA GLN A 12 -12.77 -18.29 7.75
C GLN A 12 -13.21 -16.92 7.23
N GLU A 13 -12.44 -15.86 7.50
CA GLU A 13 -12.79 -14.53 7.00
C GLU A 13 -12.67 -14.45 5.47
N LEU A 14 -11.65 -15.08 4.87
CA LEU A 14 -11.56 -15.18 3.41
C LEU A 14 -12.74 -15.94 2.81
N GLU A 15 -13.18 -17.05 3.41
CA GLU A 15 -14.35 -17.80 2.94
C GLU A 15 -15.64 -17.00 3.04
N LYS A 16 -15.84 -16.23 4.11
CA LYS A 16 -16.99 -15.34 4.23
C LYS A 16 -16.98 -14.26 3.14
N ILE A 17 -15.82 -13.70 2.81
CA ILE A 17 -15.67 -12.71 1.73
C ILE A 17 -15.98 -13.35 0.37
N GLN A 18 -15.36 -14.49 0.06
CA GLN A 18 -15.52 -15.20 -1.21
C GLN A 18 -16.95 -15.67 -1.45
N ASN A 19 -17.65 -16.09 -0.39
CA ASN A 19 -19.05 -16.51 -0.46
C ASN A 19 -20.04 -15.34 -0.32
N HIS A 20 -19.56 -14.09 -0.35
CA HIS A 20 -20.36 -12.87 -0.18
C HIS A 20 -21.22 -12.83 1.10
N GLN A 21 -20.78 -13.52 2.15
CA GLN A 21 -21.40 -13.49 3.48
C GLN A 21 -20.98 -12.25 4.28
N THR A 22 -19.95 -11.53 3.82
CA THR A 22 -19.49 -10.26 4.39
C THR A 22 -19.64 -9.15 3.36
N HIS A 23 -20.36 -8.09 3.72
CA HIS A 23 -20.44 -6.89 2.89
C HIS A 23 -19.27 -5.94 3.20
N LEU A 24 -18.33 -5.83 2.26
CA LEU A 24 -17.15 -4.98 2.42
C LEU A 24 -17.41 -3.49 2.14
N GLY A 25 -18.56 -3.11 1.56
CA GLY A 25 -18.81 -1.73 1.11
C GLY A 25 -17.69 -1.24 0.19
N GLN A 26 -17.06 -0.11 0.54
CA GLN A 26 -15.83 0.40 -0.10
C GLN A 26 -14.53 -0.06 0.60
N GLY A 27 -14.63 -0.81 1.70
CA GLY A 27 -13.49 -1.30 2.47
C GLY A 27 -12.68 -2.38 1.76
N CYS A 28 -11.41 -2.56 2.13
CA CYS A 28 -10.51 -3.54 1.51
C CYS A 28 -10.66 -4.94 2.15
N ALA A 29 -10.55 -6.00 1.36
CA ALA A 29 -10.60 -7.39 1.85
C ALA A 29 -9.46 -7.67 2.86
N ALA A 30 -8.25 -7.18 2.59
CA ALA A 30 -7.11 -7.30 3.51
C ALA A 30 -7.36 -6.52 4.82
N CYS A 31 -7.87 -5.28 4.73
CA CYS A 31 -8.23 -4.49 5.89
C CYS A 31 -9.32 -5.17 6.73
N HIS A 32 -10.31 -5.78 6.10
CA HIS A 32 -11.36 -6.52 6.80
C HIS A 32 -10.78 -7.67 7.61
N VAL A 33 -9.90 -8.50 7.02
CA VAL A 33 -9.23 -9.59 7.75
C VAL A 33 -8.45 -9.03 8.94
N MET A 34 -7.64 -7.99 8.74
CA MET A 34 -6.86 -7.36 9.83
C MET A 34 -7.77 -6.80 10.94
N PHE A 35 -8.89 -6.15 10.60
CA PHE A 35 -9.83 -5.61 11.58
C PHE A 35 -10.63 -6.69 12.30
N SER A 36 -11.00 -7.78 11.63
CA SER A 36 -11.60 -8.95 12.28
C SER A 36 -10.66 -9.52 13.33
N LEU A 37 -9.38 -9.70 13.00
CA LEU A 37 -8.34 -10.13 13.95
C LEU A 37 -8.15 -9.15 15.10
N LYS A 38 -8.08 -7.84 14.81
CA LYS A 38 -8.00 -6.78 15.83
C LYS A 38 -9.14 -6.86 16.83
N ASN A 39 -10.37 -7.03 16.34
CA ASN A 39 -11.56 -7.10 17.18
C ASN A 39 -11.59 -8.36 18.07
N ILE A 40 -11.06 -9.47 17.58
CA ILE A 40 -10.99 -10.74 18.32
C ILE A 40 -9.84 -10.72 19.34
N LEU A 41 -8.68 -10.18 18.94
CA LEU A 41 -7.45 -10.20 19.74
C LEU A 41 -7.31 -9.03 20.70
N ASN A 42 -8.06 -7.95 20.48
CA ASN A 42 -7.91 -6.67 21.20
C ASN A 42 -6.47 -6.09 21.12
N ASN A 43 -5.81 -6.29 19.98
CA ASN A 43 -4.46 -5.78 19.69
C ASN A 43 -4.50 -4.48 18.87
N SER A 44 -3.33 -3.88 18.62
CA SER A 44 -3.23 -2.75 17.69
C SER A 44 -3.40 -3.22 16.24
N GLU A 45 -3.71 -2.28 15.33
CA GLU A 45 -3.79 -2.56 13.89
C GLU A 45 -2.43 -3.01 13.33
N GLN A 46 -1.35 -2.38 13.77
CA GLN A 46 0.01 -2.74 13.38
C GLN A 46 0.36 -4.17 13.79
N ASP A 47 0.10 -4.53 15.06
CA ASP A 47 0.38 -5.89 15.54
C ASP A 47 -0.42 -6.94 14.75
N CYS A 48 -1.66 -6.63 14.38
CA CYS A 48 -2.47 -7.53 13.56
C CYS A 48 -1.96 -7.63 12.13
N ALA A 49 -1.49 -6.52 11.54
CA ALA A 49 -0.88 -6.51 10.21
C ALA A 49 0.40 -7.38 10.20
N ASP A 50 1.24 -7.24 11.22
CA ASP A 50 2.47 -8.01 11.38
C ASP A 50 2.17 -9.50 11.56
N LEU A 51 1.17 -9.86 12.37
CA LEU A 51 0.72 -11.25 12.56
C LEU A 51 0.15 -11.87 11.28
N VAL A 52 -0.69 -11.15 10.54
CA VAL A 52 -1.21 -11.61 9.25
C VAL A 52 -0.06 -11.83 8.28
N SER A 53 0.85 -10.86 8.16
CA SER A 53 2.03 -10.96 7.30
C SER A 53 2.88 -12.19 7.63
N GLN A 54 3.14 -12.43 8.92
CA GLN A 54 3.90 -13.59 9.37
C GLN A 54 3.20 -14.90 8.98
N VAL A 55 1.92 -15.06 9.29
CA VAL A 55 1.18 -16.30 9.00
C VAL A 55 1.10 -16.56 7.50
N LEU A 56 0.82 -15.55 6.69
CA LEU A 56 0.77 -15.70 5.22
C LEU A 56 2.15 -16.05 4.65
N THR A 57 3.23 -15.46 5.17
CA THR A 57 4.61 -15.80 4.74
C THR A 57 4.94 -17.28 5.00
N GLU A 58 4.46 -17.81 6.12
CA GLU A 58 4.73 -19.19 6.53
C GLU A 58 3.75 -20.23 5.93
N GLU A 59 2.62 -19.81 5.35
CA GLU A 59 1.56 -20.68 4.82
C GLU A 59 1.29 -20.34 3.32
N PRO A 60 2.05 -20.92 2.37
CA PRO A 60 1.99 -20.52 0.96
C PRO A 60 0.61 -20.67 0.30
N GLU A 61 -0.12 -21.74 0.62
CA GLU A 61 -1.47 -21.96 0.07
C GLU A 61 -2.48 -20.91 0.57
N LEU A 62 -2.39 -20.55 1.87
CA LEU A 62 -3.25 -19.53 2.44
C LEU A 62 -2.90 -18.15 1.90
N ASN A 63 -1.61 -17.86 1.70
CA ASN A 63 -1.15 -16.64 1.05
C ASN A 63 -1.70 -16.50 -0.37
N GLN A 64 -1.65 -17.58 -1.15
CA GLN A 64 -2.22 -17.60 -2.49
C GLN A 64 -3.73 -17.31 -2.47
N LYS A 65 -4.48 -17.97 -1.59
CA LYS A 65 -5.93 -17.72 -1.41
C LYS A 65 -6.22 -16.28 -0.98
N PHE A 66 -5.38 -15.72 -0.11
CA PHE A 66 -5.48 -14.32 0.35
C PHE A 66 -5.29 -13.36 -0.83
N ILE A 67 -4.23 -13.52 -1.61
CA ILE A 67 -3.92 -12.71 -2.80
C ILE A 67 -5.08 -12.78 -3.81
N GLU A 68 -5.56 -13.98 -4.11
CA GLU A 68 -6.66 -14.20 -5.05
C GLU A 68 -7.96 -13.52 -4.60
N THR A 69 -8.25 -13.56 -3.30
CA THR A 69 -9.44 -12.89 -2.73
C THR A 69 -9.32 -11.38 -2.84
N VAL A 70 -8.16 -10.82 -2.52
CA VAL A 70 -7.88 -9.38 -2.65
C VAL A 70 -8.00 -8.95 -4.12
N GLU A 71 -7.42 -9.71 -5.06
CA GLU A 71 -7.54 -9.43 -6.49
C GLU A 71 -8.98 -9.53 -6.99
N GLN A 72 -9.73 -10.55 -6.55
CA GLN A 72 -11.12 -10.74 -6.93
C GLN A 72 -11.97 -9.52 -6.55
N ILE A 73 -11.84 -9.04 -5.32
CA ILE A 73 -12.59 -7.87 -4.84
C ILE A 73 -12.12 -6.58 -5.52
N HIS A 74 -10.82 -6.27 -5.46
CA HIS A 74 -10.32 -4.99 -5.95
C HIS A 74 -10.30 -4.93 -7.47
N MET A 75 -9.68 -5.91 -8.10
CA MET A 75 -9.37 -5.80 -9.52
C MET A 75 -10.56 -6.17 -10.40
N LYS A 76 -11.34 -7.18 -10.01
CA LYS A 76 -12.45 -7.69 -10.82
C LYS A 76 -13.79 -7.06 -10.44
N GLU A 77 -14.22 -7.20 -9.19
CA GLU A 77 -15.56 -6.73 -8.78
C GLU A 77 -15.68 -5.20 -8.75
N ARG A 78 -14.62 -4.52 -8.33
CA ARG A 78 -14.58 -3.04 -8.30
C ARG A 78 -13.95 -2.42 -9.55
N GLY A 79 -13.46 -3.25 -10.48
CA GLY A 79 -12.82 -2.78 -11.71
C GLY A 79 -11.54 -1.98 -11.48
N MET A 80 -10.86 -2.14 -10.34
CA MET A 80 -9.58 -1.48 -10.10
C MET A 80 -8.49 -2.15 -10.98
N GLY A 81 -7.46 -1.40 -11.38
CA GLY A 81 -6.38 -1.97 -12.20
C GLY A 81 -6.69 -2.16 -13.69
N GLY A 82 -7.93 -1.94 -14.14
CA GLY A 82 -8.26 -1.87 -15.58
C GLY A 82 -7.76 -3.08 -16.38
N SER A 83 -6.94 -2.85 -17.41
CA SER A 83 -6.38 -3.94 -18.23
C SER A 83 -5.40 -4.84 -17.49
N PHE A 84 -4.79 -4.37 -16.39
CA PHE A 84 -3.93 -5.20 -15.54
C PHE A 84 -4.71 -6.31 -14.83
N ALA A 85 -5.98 -6.06 -14.49
CA ALA A 85 -6.85 -7.04 -13.83
C ALA A 85 -7.03 -8.32 -14.66
N MET A 86 -7.01 -8.19 -15.99
CA MET A 86 -7.26 -9.26 -16.97
C MET A 86 -6.01 -10.08 -17.32
N ARG A 87 -4.84 -9.72 -16.77
CA ARG A 87 -3.60 -10.46 -17.02
C ARG A 87 -3.53 -11.73 -16.19
N GLU A 88 -2.90 -12.76 -16.75
CA GLU A 88 -2.49 -13.96 -16.02
C GLU A 88 -1.51 -13.61 -14.90
N ARG A 89 -1.48 -14.41 -13.82
CA ARG A 89 -0.65 -14.13 -12.64
C ARG A 89 0.83 -13.99 -12.99
N GLU A 90 1.37 -14.89 -13.80
CA GLU A 90 2.77 -14.82 -14.27
C GLU A 90 3.07 -13.53 -15.04
N SER A 91 2.11 -13.04 -15.85
CA SER A 91 2.26 -11.74 -16.53
C SER A 91 2.16 -10.57 -15.56
N LYS A 92 1.33 -10.66 -14.51
CA LYS A 92 1.27 -9.65 -13.44
C LYS A 92 2.58 -9.60 -12.67
N ASP A 93 3.13 -10.74 -12.30
CA ASP A 93 4.40 -10.86 -11.59
C ASP A 93 5.54 -10.26 -12.40
N SER A 94 5.70 -10.69 -13.65
CA SER A 94 6.73 -10.15 -14.55
C SER A 94 6.59 -8.64 -14.75
N TYR A 95 5.36 -8.14 -14.81
CA TYR A 95 5.11 -6.71 -14.92
C TYR A 95 5.51 -5.99 -13.62
N LEU A 96 5.10 -6.48 -12.45
CA LEU A 96 5.44 -5.88 -11.16
C LEU A 96 6.95 -5.89 -10.91
N ASP A 97 7.65 -7.00 -11.20
CA ASP A 97 9.09 -7.14 -11.03
C ASP A 97 9.86 -6.14 -11.91
N ALA A 98 9.45 -6.00 -13.18
CA ALA A 98 10.07 -5.04 -14.08
C ALA A 98 9.90 -3.60 -13.58
N TYR A 99 8.70 -3.20 -13.15
CA TYR A 99 8.46 -1.85 -12.65
C TYR A 99 9.14 -1.62 -11.29
N PHE A 100 9.22 -2.62 -10.43
CA PHE A 100 9.98 -2.57 -9.18
C PHE A 100 11.47 -2.28 -9.47
N GLY A 101 12.09 -3.07 -10.36
CA GLY A 101 13.47 -2.86 -10.78
C GLY A 101 13.70 -1.47 -11.38
N ASN A 102 12.82 -1.05 -12.29
CA ASN A 102 12.91 0.26 -12.94
C ASN A 102 12.88 1.42 -11.94
N VAL A 103 12.01 1.38 -10.93
CA VAL A 103 11.94 2.43 -9.91
C VAL A 103 13.21 2.47 -9.07
N LEU A 104 13.78 1.31 -8.71
CA LEU A 104 15.05 1.26 -7.98
C LEU A 104 16.22 1.78 -8.82
N ASP A 105 16.28 1.42 -10.11
CA ASP A 105 17.30 1.91 -11.04
C ASP A 105 17.19 3.43 -11.26
N GLU A 106 15.97 3.95 -11.34
CA GLU A 106 15.70 5.39 -11.43
C GLU A 106 16.18 6.11 -10.15
N LEU A 107 15.79 5.63 -8.97
CA LEU A 107 16.24 6.20 -7.69
C LEU A 107 17.76 6.08 -7.52
N GLY A 108 18.36 4.97 -7.98
CA GLY A 108 19.82 4.76 -7.99
C GLY A 108 20.54 5.74 -8.90
N THR A 109 19.98 6.03 -10.07
CA THR A 109 20.50 7.05 -10.99
C THR A 109 20.38 8.44 -10.39
N ASP A 110 19.22 8.75 -9.82
CA ASP A 110 18.96 10.03 -9.15
C ASP A 110 19.91 10.28 -7.97
N LEU A 111 20.31 9.22 -7.23
CA LEU A 111 21.29 9.31 -6.13
C LEU A 111 22.67 9.78 -6.59
N VAL A 112 23.05 9.46 -7.82
CA VAL A 112 24.32 9.88 -8.40
C VAL A 112 24.22 11.27 -9.02
N GLN A 113 23.08 11.60 -9.61
CA GLN A 113 22.90 12.82 -10.42
C GLN A 113 22.41 14.02 -9.62
N TYR A 114 21.64 13.81 -8.56
CA TYR A 114 20.96 14.88 -7.82
C TYR A 114 21.38 14.92 -6.35
N SER A 115 21.11 16.05 -5.70
CA SER A 115 21.29 16.15 -4.25
C SER A 115 20.25 15.28 -3.53
N SER A 116 20.59 14.88 -2.31
CA SER A 116 19.66 14.19 -1.40
C SER A 116 18.34 14.95 -1.21
N ASP A 117 18.36 16.28 -1.35
CA ASP A 117 17.17 17.14 -1.19
C ASP A 117 16.13 16.85 -2.27
N ILE A 118 16.58 16.75 -3.53
CA ILE A 118 15.69 16.50 -4.68
C ILE A 118 15.06 15.10 -4.56
N LEU A 119 15.87 14.12 -4.16
CA LEU A 119 15.39 12.75 -3.93
C LEU A 119 14.37 12.66 -2.80
N LEU A 120 14.67 13.26 -1.64
CA LEU A 120 13.75 13.28 -0.52
C LEU A 120 12.46 14.02 -0.87
N ARG A 121 12.56 15.10 -1.65
CA ARG A 121 11.38 15.82 -2.15
C ARG A 121 10.54 14.92 -3.06
N LYS A 122 11.14 14.19 -4.01
CA LYS A 122 10.44 13.23 -4.87
C LYS A 122 9.70 12.17 -4.06
N LEU A 123 10.37 11.56 -3.08
CA LEU A 123 9.77 10.55 -2.21
C LEU A 123 8.65 11.12 -1.34
N LEU A 124 8.83 12.33 -0.80
CA LEU A 124 7.83 13.01 0.01
C LEU A 124 6.59 13.38 -0.80
N LEU A 125 6.76 13.87 -2.02
CA LEU A 125 5.65 14.17 -2.93
C LEU A 125 4.88 12.90 -3.29
N ALA A 126 5.56 11.79 -3.58
CA ALA A 126 4.92 10.51 -3.85
C ALA A 126 4.07 10.03 -2.66
N TYR A 127 4.61 10.14 -1.44
CA TYR A 127 3.87 9.81 -0.23
C TYR A 127 2.65 10.73 -0.01
N LEU A 128 2.80 12.03 -0.22
CA LEU A 128 1.68 12.98 -0.09
C LEU A 128 0.58 12.72 -1.11
N SER A 129 0.93 12.46 -2.37
CA SER A 129 -0.02 12.08 -3.40
C SER A 129 -0.79 10.82 -3.01
N LEU A 130 -0.09 9.80 -2.50
CA LEU A 130 -0.73 8.56 -2.04
C LEU A 130 -1.67 8.82 -0.85
N TYR A 131 -1.23 9.61 0.13
CA TYR A 131 -2.04 9.96 1.29
C TYR A 131 -3.32 10.71 0.88
N ILE A 132 -3.20 11.67 -0.06
CA ILE A 132 -4.35 12.41 -0.59
C ILE A 132 -5.29 11.44 -1.30
N ALA A 133 -4.78 10.61 -2.22
CA ALA A 133 -5.55 9.62 -2.98
C ALA A 133 -6.40 8.74 -2.05
N GLN A 134 -5.78 8.19 -1.01
CA GLN A 134 -6.43 7.35 -0.02
C GLN A 134 -7.47 8.12 0.81
N THR A 135 -7.17 9.37 1.18
CA THR A 135 -8.03 10.18 2.05
C THR A 135 -9.30 10.64 1.34
N ILE A 136 -9.19 11.10 0.09
CA ILE A 136 -10.34 11.67 -0.65
C ILE A 136 -10.97 10.67 -1.63
N GLY A 137 -10.42 9.46 -1.76
CA GLY A 137 -10.97 8.39 -2.57
C GLY A 137 -10.80 8.60 -4.08
N VAL A 138 -9.68 9.19 -4.52
CA VAL A 138 -9.34 9.36 -5.94
C VAL A 138 -8.13 8.52 -6.32
N ASP A 139 -7.89 8.33 -7.61
CA ASP A 139 -6.67 7.64 -8.05
C ASP A 139 -5.41 8.47 -7.79
N TYR A 140 -4.26 7.80 -7.80
CA TYR A 140 -2.96 8.42 -7.50
C TYR A 140 -2.60 9.56 -8.47
N HIS A 141 -3.02 9.47 -9.73
CA HIS A 141 -2.74 10.50 -10.74
C HIS A 141 -3.54 11.77 -10.43
N ALA A 142 -4.85 11.64 -10.23
CA ALA A 142 -5.71 12.76 -9.82
C ALA A 142 -5.22 13.40 -8.51
N ALA A 143 -4.84 12.60 -7.52
CA ALA A 143 -4.28 13.13 -6.27
C ALA A 143 -2.96 13.89 -6.46
N THR A 144 -2.11 13.44 -7.38
CA THR A 144 -0.86 14.12 -7.73
C THR A 144 -1.13 15.46 -8.40
N GLU A 145 -2.14 15.55 -9.26
CA GLU A 145 -2.55 16.81 -9.89
C GLU A 145 -3.10 17.81 -8.86
N GLU A 146 -3.94 17.35 -7.93
CA GLU A 146 -4.45 18.17 -6.82
C GLU A 146 -3.33 18.66 -5.89
N LEU A 147 -2.35 17.79 -5.59
CA LEU A 147 -1.16 18.18 -4.84
C LEU A 147 -0.39 19.28 -5.57
N TYR A 148 -0.13 19.12 -6.87
CA TYR A 148 0.55 20.15 -7.66
C TYR A 148 -0.24 21.45 -7.75
N TYR A 149 -1.57 21.39 -7.85
CA TYR A 149 -2.41 22.59 -7.81
C TYR A 149 -2.20 23.36 -6.50
N ILE A 150 -2.23 22.68 -5.34
CA ILE A 150 -2.01 23.30 -4.04
C ILE A 150 -0.60 23.89 -3.92
N LEU A 151 0.43 23.14 -4.35
CA LEU A 151 1.83 23.59 -4.27
C LEU A 151 2.10 24.81 -5.18
N ARG A 152 1.47 24.89 -6.36
CA ARG A 152 1.60 26.06 -7.24
C ARG A 152 0.88 27.29 -6.70
N LYS A 153 -0.25 27.10 -6.03
CA LYS A 153 -1.06 28.19 -5.50
C LYS A 153 -0.53 28.76 -4.18
N ASN A 154 0.26 27.99 -3.45
CA ASN A 154 0.67 28.34 -2.08
C ASN A 154 2.15 28.06 -1.84
N GLU A 155 2.98 29.09 -2.04
CA GLU A 155 4.43 29.07 -1.75
C GLU A 155 4.76 28.57 -0.34
N ARG A 156 3.92 28.90 0.66
CA ARG A 156 4.12 28.42 2.04
C ARG A 156 4.13 26.89 2.12
N LYS A 157 3.39 26.19 1.25
CA LYS A 157 3.41 24.73 1.22
C LYS A 157 4.74 24.19 0.71
N ASN A 158 5.37 24.87 -0.25
CA ASN A 158 6.73 24.51 -0.68
C ASN A 158 7.74 24.70 0.46
N LEU A 159 7.67 25.84 1.15
CA LEU A 159 8.54 26.11 2.31
C LEU A 159 8.37 25.05 3.42
N GLN A 160 7.12 24.63 3.70
CA GLN A 160 6.86 23.57 4.68
C GLN A 160 7.48 22.21 4.27
N LEU A 161 7.54 21.91 2.96
CA LEU A 161 8.22 20.70 2.47
C LEU A 161 9.73 20.81 2.66
N ASP A 162 10.30 21.96 2.32
CA ASP A 162 11.74 22.18 2.41
C ASP A 162 12.21 22.13 3.87
N GLU A 163 11.50 22.81 4.79
CA GLU A 163 11.74 22.75 6.24
C GLU A 163 11.68 21.30 6.78
N PHE A 164 10.73 20.50 6.27
CA PHE A 164 10.61 19.10 6.66
C PHE A 164 11.77 18.26 6.15
N ILE A 165 12.20 18.46 4.90
CA ILE A 165 13.35 17.76 4.30
C ILE A 165 14.62 18.07 5.07
N GLU A 166 14.89 19.34 5.38
CA GLU A 166 16.06 19.75 6.17
C GLU A 166 16.07 19.07 7.54
N LYS A 167 14.91 19.05 8.22
CA LYS A 167 14.76 18.38 9.51
C LYS A 167 15.03 16.88 9.39
N LEU A 168 14.50 16.21 8.37
CA LEU A 168 14.70 14.78 8.14
C LEU A 168 16.19 14.47 7.91
N GLN A 169 16.86 15.24 7.06
CA GLN A 169 18.29 15.07 6.79
C GLN A 169 19.15 15.31 8.02
N SER A 170 18.83 16.33 8.82
CA SER A 170 19.57 16.59 10.06
C SER A 170 19.49 15.41 11.02
N ARG A 171 18.34 14.72 11.09
CA ARG A 171 18.15 13.51 11.90
C ARG A 171 18.94 12.32 11.36
N ILE A 172 18.95 12.12 10.05
CA ILE A 172 19.71 11.04 9.41
C ILE A 172 21.21 11.21 9.67
N LYS A 173 21.75 12.44 9.56
CA LYS A 173 23.17 12.72 9.83
C LYS A 173 23.59 12.56 11.29
N GLN A 174 22.63 12.54 12.22
CA GLN A 174 22.87 12.37 13.67
C GLN A 174 22.74 10.92 14.14
N SER A 175 22.30 10.01 13.26
CA SER A 175 22.14 8.58 13.53
C SER A 175 23.36 7.80 13.05
#